data_AF-A0A7K9DEQ7-F1
#
_entry.id   AF-A0A7K9DEQ7-F1
#
_cell.length_a   1.000
_cell.length_b   1.000
_cell.length_c   1.000
_cell.angle_alpha   90.00
_cell.angle_beta   90.00
_cell.angle_gamma   90.00
#
_symmetry.space_group_name_H-M   'P 1'
#
loop_
_entity.id
_entity.type
_entity.pdbx_description
1 polymer ?
#
loop_
_entity_poly.entity_id
_entity_poly.type
_entity_poly.pdbx_seq_one_letter_code
_entity_poly.pdbx_strand_id
1 'polypeptide(L)'
;CLSAGLDLPGRFLFAILTLMTLIADLVFIEEAVYIYRKIPSSKRSIIIWVNAAAPVIATTSCIGMWIPRSTMFTDFAAAIFFAIVIHKFLLMMIKECGGQKLLLRRFENGRFKISTGPCCCCCLCLPRVRITRQTLFLLKLGTFQFAFLRPVFMFLAIVLWTNGNYILYNLSPQRAAIWINCFIGVLTILALWPVAIMFQQVRTVLTCKKIIPKFALYQFILILNHLQTAIINILATQRIIPCAPPLSSSARGAYIIQQLLIMEMFLITLLSRVVYRRRYDDLEPPECIAEEAVDRKETS
;
A
#
# COMPACT_ATOMS: atom_id res chain seq x y z
N CYS A 1 -13.26 26.84 -10.65
CA CYS A 1 -13.36 27.97 -9.69
C CYS A 1 -12.14 28.16 -8.78
N LEU A 2 -11.22 27.18 -8.60
CA LEU A 2 -10.04 27.37 -7.73
C LEU A 2 -8.91 28.21 -8.39
N SER A 3 -8.71 28.11 -9.71
CA SER A 3 -7.64 28.85 -10.42
C SER A 3 -7.86 30.38 -10.49
N ALA A 4 -9.07 30.87 -10.27
CA ALA A 4 -9.41 32.28 -10.42
C ALA A 4 -8.99 33.15 -9.22
N GLY A 5 -8.66 32.55 -8.07
CA GLY A 5 -8.29 33.26 -6.84
C GLY A 5 -6.98 32.79 -6.19
N LEU A 6 -6.15 32.04 -6.92
CA LEU A 6 -4.87 31.56 -6.41
C LEU A 6 -3.77 32.62 -6.57
N ASP A 7 -3.15 33.03 -5.45
CA ASP A 7 -1.96 33.87 -5.42
C ASP A 7 -0.85 33.28 -6.32
N LEU A 8 0.00 34.15 -6.87
CA LEU A 8 1.15 33.78 -7.71
C LEU A 8 1.95 32.56 -7.20
N PRO A 9 2.36 32.46 -5.91
CA PRO A 9 3.05 31.28 -5.37
C PRO A 9 2.20 30.00 -5.42
N GLY A 10 0.89 30.09 -5.24
CA GLY A 10 -0.01 28.94 -5.34
C GLY A 10 -0.02 28.36 -6.75
N ARG A 11 -0.03 29.21 -7.78
CA ARG A 11 0.00 28.77 -9.19
C ARG A 11 1.30 28.03 -9.51
N PHE A 12 2.43 28.55 -9.04
CA PHE A 12 3.72 27.88 -9.20
C PHE A 12 3.75 26.52 -8.49
N LEU A 13 3.23 26.43 -7.27
CA LEU A 13 3.17 25.16 -6.53
C LEU A 13 2.35 24.10 -7.27
N PHE A 14 1.17 24.46 -7.79
CA PHE A 14 0.34 23.51 -8.57
C PHE A 14 1.04 23.08 -9.86
N ALA A 15 1.70 24.02 -10.56
CA ALA A 15 2.47 23.71 -11.77
C ALA A 15 3.63 22.75 -11.48
N ILE A 16 4.34 22.94 -10.36
CA ILE A 16 5.44 22.04 -9.95
C ILE A 16 4.89 20.65 -9.60
N LEU A 17 3.84 20.56 -8.79
CA LEU A 17 3.28 19.27 -8.36
C LEU A 17 2.67 18.48 -9.53
N THR A 18 2.02 19.18 -10.49
CA THR A 18 1.56 18.54 -11.73
C THR A 18 2.71 18.03 -12.56
N LEU A 19 3.75 18.84 -12.75
CA LEU A 19 4.95 18.42 -13.49
C LEU A 19 5.61 17.20 -12.83
N MET A 20 5.75 17.19 -11.51
CA MET A 20 6.27 16.04 -10.76
C MET A 20 5.43 14.79 -11.00
N THR A 21 4.09 14.92 -10.98
CA THR A 21 3.18 13.79 -11.26
C THR A 21 3.38 13.26 -12.69
N LEU A 22 3.44 14.14 -13.69
CA LEU A 22 3.66 13.75 -15.08
C LEU A 22 5.02 13.06 -15.27
N ILE A 23 6.08 13.57 -14.63
CA ILE A 23 7.40 12.94 -14.68
C ILE A 23 7.36 11.57 -13.99
N ALA A 24 6.68 11.42 -12.85
CA ALA A 24 6.51 10.11 -12.19
C ALA A 24 5.82 9.10 -13.11
N ASP A 25 4.74 9.52 -13.80
CA ASP A 25 4.01 8.67 -14.73
C ASP A 25 4.87 8.27 -15.93
N LEU A 26 5.65 9.20 -16.51
CA LEU A 26 6.59 8.90 -17.59
C LEU A 26 7.69 7.92 -17.16
N VAL A 27 8.28 8.13 -15.98
CA VAL A 27 9.29 7.22 -15.41
C VAL A 27 8.67 5.83 -15.19
N PHE A 28 7.45 5.76 -14.67
CA PHE A 28 6.75 4.51 -14.48
C PHE A 28 6.47 3.78 -15.81
N ILE A 29 6.04 4.50 -16.85
CA ILE A 29 5.82 3.90 -18.18
C ILE A 29 7.13 3.33 -18.73
N GLU A 30 8.23 4.06 -18.63
CA GLU A 30 9.56 3.58 -19.04
C GLU A 30 9.95 2.31 -18.26
N GLU A 31 9.80 2.32 -16.93
CA GLU A 31 10.05 1.15 -16.08
C GLU A 31 9.17 -0.04 -16.45
N ALA A 32 7.87 0.18 -16.67
CA ALA A 32 6.92 -0.85 -17.04
C ALA A 32 7.28 -1.50 -18.38
N VAL A 33 7.71 -0.70 -19.37
CA VAL A 33 8.19 -1.20 -20.67
C VAL A 33 9.48 -2.00 -20.51
N TYR A 34 10.44 -1.51 -19.73
CA TYR A 34 11.68 -2.24 -19.44
C TYR A 34 11.39 -3.59 -18.77
N ILE A 35 10.55 -3.60 -17.74
CA ILE A 35 10.09 -4.79 -17.02
C ILE A 35 9.37 -5.76 -17.97
N TYR A 36 8.51 -5.23 -18.84
CA TYR A 36 7.76 -6.05 -19.79
C TYR A 36 8.67 -6.76 -20.79
N ARG A 37 9.76 -6.11 -21.23
CA ARG A 37 10.73 -6.67 -22.17
C ARG A 37 11.73 -7.64 -21.52
N LYS A 38 12.22 -7.36 -20.31
CA LYS A 38 13.34 -8.11 -19.71
C LYS A 38 12.93 -9.21 -18.72
N ILE A 39 11.69 -9.25 -18.23
CA ILE A 39 11.25 -10.22 -17.20
C ILE A 39 10.38 -11.35 -17.77
N PRO A 40 10.58 -12.61 -17.31
CA PRO A 40 9.69 -13.71 -17.62
C PRO A 40 8.21 -13.44 -17.26
N SER A 41 7.32 -13.97 -18.10
CA SER A 41 5.87 -13.69 -18.12
C SER A 41 5.15 -13.94 -16.79
N SER A 42 5.63 -14.85 -15.95
CA SER A 42 4.97 -15.26 -14.71
C SER A 42 5.04 -14.21 -13.59
N LYS A 43 6.06 -13.34 -13.57
CA LYS A 43 6.28 -12.33 -12.51
C LYS A 43 6.02 -10.90 -12.98
N ARG A 44 6.13 -10.61 -14.29
CA ARG A 44 6.03 -9.25 -14.86
C ARG A 44 4.78 -8.48 -14.40
N SER A 45 3.60 -9.11 -14.48
CA SER A 45 2.34 -8.42 -14.18
C SER A 45 2.29 -7.98 -12.71
N ILE A 46 2.68 -8.85 -11.78
CA ILE A 46 2.63 -8.53 -10.34
C ILE A 46 3.57 -7.38 -10.00
N ILE A 47 4.77 -7.37 -10.58
CA ILE A 47 5.77 -6.32 -10.33
C ILE A 47 5.27 -4.97 -10.88
N ILE A 48 4.70 -4.95 -12.10
CA ILE A 48 4.11 -3.74 -12.69
C ILE A 48 3.00 -3.20 -11.78
N TRP A 49 2.09 -4.04 -11.29
CA TRP A 49 1.03 -3.62 -10.37
C TRP A 49 1.57 -3.01 -9.06
N VAL A 50 2.61 -3.60 -8.47
CA VAL A 50 3.21 -3.08 -7.24
C VAL A 50 3.94 -1.76 -7.48
N ASN A 51 4.69 -1.64 -8.58
CA ASN A 51 5.40 -0.40 -8.93
C ASN A 51 4.44 0.72 -9.35
N ALA A 52 3.27 0.36 -9.89
CA ALA A 52 2.22 1.30 -10.24
C ALA A 52 1.57 1.96 -9.00
N ALA A 53 1.79 1.46 -7.78
CA ALA A 53 1.23 2.06 -6.57
C ALA A 53 1.59 3.53 -6.41
N ALA A 54 2.87 3.88 -6.38
CA ALA A 54 3.32 5.25 -6.20
C ALA A 54 2.76 6.22 -7.27
N PRO A 55 2.94 5.98 -8.58
CA PRO A 55 2.44 6.90 -9.61
C PRO A 55 0.91 7.01 -9.59
N VAL A 56 0.15 5.91 -9.44
CA VAL A 56 -1.32 5.97 -9.37
C VAL A 56 -1.79 6.83 -8.19
N ILE A 57 -1.13 6.72 -7.03
CA ILE A 57 -1.45 7.57 -5.87
C ILE A 57 -1.14 9.03 -6.17
N ALA A 58 -0.01 9.32 -6.81
CA ALA A 58 0.36 10.67 -7.22
C ALA A 58 -0.69 11.24 -8.20
N THR A 59 -1.12 10.48 -9.21
CA THR A 59 -2.15 10.89 -10.17
C THR A 59 -3.49 11.16 -9.47
N THR A 60 -3.95 10.24 -8.62
CA THR A 60 -5.22 10.44 -7.88
C THR A 60 -5.17 11.65 -6.95
N SER A 61 -4.04 11.87 -6.27
CA SER A 61 -3.82 13.04 -5.42
C SER A 61 -3.78 14.33 -6.23
N CYS A 62 -3.15 14.30 -7.42
CA CYS A 62 -3.10 15.43 -8.34
C CYS A 62 -4.50 15.80 -8.86
N ILE A 63 -5.32 14.82 -9.23
CA ILE A 63 -6.72 15.05 -9.63
C ILE A 63 -7.51 15.66 -8.46
N GLY A 64 -7.35 15.13 -7.25
CA GLY A 64 -7.97 15.67 -6.03
C GLY A 64 -7.55 17.11 -5.72
N MET A 65 -6.30 17.46 -6.00
CA MET A 65 -5.76 18.81 -5.81
C MET A 65 -6.40 19.82 -6.78
N TRP A 66 -6.54 19.47 -8.07
CA TRP A 66 -7.17 20.36 -9.07
C TRP A 66 -8.69 20.46 -8.91
N ILE A 67 -9.32 19.34 -8.56
CA ILE A 67 -10.76 19.23 -8.43
C ILE A 67 -11.04 18.72 -7.00
N PRO A 68 -11.04 19.60 -5.98
CA PRO A 68 -11.25 19.18 -4.59
C PRO A 68 -12.61 18.52 -4.36
N ARG A 69 -13.60 18.79 -5.23
CA ARG A 69 -14.90 18.09 -5.22
C ARG A 69 -14.78 16.62 -5.63
N SER A 70 -13.81 16.25 -6.46
CA SER A 70 -13.60 14.86 -6.88
C SER A 70 -12.73 14.07 -5.91
N THR A 71 -12.16 14.70 -4.88
CA THR A 71 -11.29 14.05 -3.87
C THR A 71 -11.89 12.75 -3.33
N MET A 72 -13.20 12.73 -3.08
CA MET A 72 -13.91 11.52 -2.65
C MET A 72 -13.79 10.35 -3.63
N PHE A 73 -13.92 10.64 -4.92
CA PHE A 73 -13.84 9.63 -5.97
C PHE A 73 -12.40 9.20 -6.22
N THR A 74 -11.44 10.13 -6.13
CA THR A 74 -10.02 9.83 -6.30
C THR A 74 -9.48 9.01 -5.13
N ASP A 75 -9.87 9.33 -3.90
CA ASP A 75 -9.51 8.56 -2.70
C ASP A 75 -10.11 7.15 -2.75
N PHE A 76 -11.33 7.03 -3.29
CA PHE A 76 -11.96 5.74 -3.56
C PHE A 76 -11.18 4.92 -4.60
N ALA A 77 -10.83 5.52 -5.74
CA ALA A 77 -10.05 4.85 -6.77
C ALA A 77 -8.68 4.39 -6.23
N ALA A 78 -7.99 5.26 -5.50
CA ALA A 78 -6.73 4.94 -4.83
C ALA A 78 -6.91 3.78 -3.82
N ALA A 79 -7.97 3.80 -3.02
CA ALA A 79 -8.30 2.77 -2.05
C ALA A 79 -8.49 1.38 -2.67
N ILE A 80 -9.21 1.30 -3.79
CA ILE A 80 -9.39 0.04 -4.55
C ILE A 80 -8.06 -0.43 -5.11
N PHE A 81 -7.32 0.48 -5.73
CA PHE A 81 -6.00 0.18 -6.30
C PHE A 81 -5.08 -0.41 -5.22
N PHE A 82 -4.99 0.23 -4.05
CA PHE A 82 -4.23 -0.27 -2.91
C PHE A 82 -4.63 -1.68 -2.49
N ALA A 83 -5.93 -1.97 -2.44
CA ALA A 83 -6.39 -3.29 -2.04
C ALA A 83 -5.98 -4.38 -3.04
N ILE A 84 -6.04 -4.07 -4.34
CA ILE A 84 -5.53 -4.95 -5.40
C ILE A 84 -4.02 -5.15 -5.25
N VAL A 85 -3.26 -4.07 -4.99
CA VAL A 85 -1.80 -4.16 -4.82
C VAL A 85 -1.43 -4.98 -3.60
N ILE A 86 -2.10 -4.82 -2.45
CA ILE A 86 -1.88 -5.64 -1.25
C ILE A 86 -1.99 -7.14 -1.59
N HIS A 87 -3.04 -7.51 -2.33
CA HIS A 87 -3.23 -8.90 -2.75
C HIS A 87 -2.13 -9.36 -3.72
N LYS A 88 -1.79 -8.53 -4.73
CA LYS A 88 -0.71 -8.84 -5.69
C LYS A 88 0.65 -8.96 -5.00
N PHE A 89 0.91 -8.14 -3.99
CA PHE A 89 2.13 -8.16 -3.20
C PHE A 89 2.24 -9.45 -2.37
N LEU A 90 1.14 -9.91 -1.75
CA LEU A 90 1.10 -11.22 -1.11
C LEU A 90 1.43 -12.35 -2.09
N LEU A 91 0.88 -12.30 -3.31
CA LEU A 91 1.20 -13.26 -4.37
C LEU A 91 2.67 -13.16 -4.82
N MET A 92 3.24 -11.96 -4.83
CA MET A 92 4.66 -11.73 -5.12
C MET A 92 5.55 -12.45 -4.11
N MET A 93 5.30 -12.27 -2.82
CA MET A 93 6.06 -12.96 -1.75
C MET A 93 6.05 -14.48 -1.93
N ILE A 94 4.87 -15.05 -2.19
CA ILE A 94 4.72 -16.49 -2.38
C ILE A 94 5.51 -16.96 -3.62
N LYS A 95 5.50 -16.20 -4.72
CA LYS A 95 6.26 -16.53 -5.92
C LYS A 95 7.77 -16.40 -5.71
N GLU A 96 8.23 -15.43 -4.93
CA GLU A 96 9.66 -15.28 -4.62
C GLU A 96 10.21 -16.43 -3.77
N CYS A 97 9.37 -17.11 -2.99
CA CYS A 97 9.73 -18.34 -2.29
C CYS A 97 9.80 -19.60 -3.19
N GLY A 98 9.61 -19.49 -4.51
CA GLY A 98 9.48 -20.65 -5.40
C GLY A 98 8.05 -21.20 -5.50
N GLY A 99 7.05 -20.44 -5.05
CA GLY A 99 5.64 -20.79 -5.15
C GLY A 99 5.08 -21.48 -3.91
N GLN A 100 3.78 -21.81 -3.96
CA GLN A 100 3.05 -22.31 -2.80
C GLN A 100 3.60 -23.63 -2.25
N LYS A 101 4.00 -24.58 -3.12
CA LYS A 101 4.45 -25.91 -2.69
C LYS A 101 5.79 -25.85 -1.94
N LEU A 102 6.74 -25.08 -2.45
CA LEU A 102 8.06 -24.89 -1.82
C LEU A 102 7.96 -24.07 -0.53
N LEU A 103 7.09 -23.06 -0.51
CA LEU A 103 6.80 -22.31 0.72
C LEU A 103 6.19 -23.23 1.78
N LEU A 104 5.18 -24.03 1.43
CA LEU A 104 4.57 -24.97 2.37
C LEU A 104 5.57 -25.98 2.92
N ARG A 105 6.39 -26.62 2.05
CA ARG A 105 7.43 -27.56 2.50
C ARG A 105 8.47 -26.92 3.41
N ARG A 106 8.93 -25.71 3.06
CA ARG A 106 9.98 -25.02 3.82
C ARG A 106 9.51 -24.53 5.19
N PHE A 107 8.22 -24.26 5.34
CA PHE A 107 7.63 -23.79 6.59
C PHE A 107 6.72 -24.81 7.26
N GLU A 108 6.68 -26.07 6.80
CA GLU A 108 5.89 -27.16 7.39
C GLU A 108 6.28 -27.40 8.86
N ASN A 109 7.57 -27.22 9.17
CA ASN A 109 8.14 -27.30 10.53
C ASN A 109 8.18 -25.93 11.24
N GLY A 110 7.88 -24.84 10.54
CA GLY A 110 7.90 -23.47 11.05
C GLY A 110 6.59 -23.10 11.74
N ARG A 111 6.64 -22.73 13.02
CA ARG A 111 5.47 -22.22 13.75
C ARG A 111 5.34 -20.73 13.48
N PHE A 112 4.23 -20.27 12.88
CA PHE A 112 3.94 -18.83 12.83
C PHE A 112 3.90 -18.28 14.26
N LYS A 113 4.82 -17.37 14.59
CA LYS A 113 4.56 -16.42 15.67
C LYS A 113 3.55 -15.43 15.09
N ILE A 114 2.28 -15.60 15.43
CA ILE A 114 1.17 -14.67 15.16
C ILE A 114 1.30 -13.42 16.08
N SER A 115 2.38 -13.31 16.84
CA SER A 115 2.65 -12.21 17.76
C SER A 115 3.49 -11.12 17.08
N THR A 116 2.90 -10.43 16.10
CA THR A 116 3.48 -9.24 15.45
C THR A 116 2.34 -8.30 15.04
N GLY A 117 2.29 -7.10 15.66
CA GLY A 117 1.12 -6.20 15.92
C GLY A 117 0.25 -5.70 14.75
N PRO A 118 -0.91 -5.03 15.00
CA PRO A 118 -1.26 -4.14 16.13
C PRO A 118 -2.39 -4.59 17.08
N CYS A 119 -3.10 -5.70 16.84
CA CYS A 119 -4.16 -6.21 17.76
C CYS A 119 -3.62 -6.94 19.01
N CYS A 120 -2.38 -6.69 19.39
CA CYS A 120 -1.73 -7.36 20.53
C CYS A 120 -2.36 -7.00 21.89
N CYS A 121 -3.18 -5.95 21.95
CA CYS A 121 -3.87 -5.51 23.17
C CYS A 121 -5.29 -6.08 23.36
N CYS A 122 -5.94 -6.65 22.33
CA CYS A 122 -7.35 -7.12 22.45
C CYS A 122 -7.54 -8.63 22.27
N CYS A 123 -6.55 -9.37 21.77
CA CYS A 123 -6.71 -10.81 21.52
C CYS A 123 -5.43 -11.57 21.92
N LEU A 124 -5.27 -11.84 23.22
CA LEU A 124 -4.19 -12.70 23.76
C LEU A 124 -4.34 -14.20 23.40
N CYS A 125 -5.35 -14.57 22.62
CA CYS A 125 -5.81 -15.95 22.48
C CYS A 125 -5.77 -16.50 21.04
N LEU A 126 -4.86 -16.03 20.16
CA LEU A 126 -4.73 -16.63 18.84
C LEU A 126 -3.61 -17.70 18.82
N PRO A 127 -3.96 -19.00 18.75
CA PRO A 127 -3.00 -20.11 18.88
C PRO A 127 -1.99 -20.13 17.72
N ARG A 128 -0.80 -20.69 17.97
CA ARG A 128 0.20 -21.01 16.93
C ARG A 128 -0.43 -21.89 15.85
N VAL A 129 -0.88 -21.28 14.75
CA VAL A 129 -1.43 -22.01 13.61
C VAL A 129 -0.28 -22.59 12.79
N ARG A 130 -0.30 -23.90 12.55
CA ARG A 130 0.67 -24.59 11.66
C ARG A 130 0.46 -24.14 10.21
N ILE A 131 1.53 -24.10 9.43
CA ILE A 131 1.46 -23.79 8.00
C ILE A 131 0.77 -24.97 7.29
N THR A 132 -0.52 -24.83 7.00
CA THR A 132 -1.25 -25.76 6.13
C THR A 132 -1.69 -25.03 4.87
N ARG A 133 -2.10 -25.78 3.83
CA ARG A 133 -2.71 -25.22 2.62
C ARG A 133 -3.91 -24.32 2.94
N GLN A 134 -4.65 -24.66 4.00
CA GLN A 134 -5.82 -23.91 4.45
C GLN A 134 -5.42 -22.56 5.04
N THR A 135 -4.38 -22.48 5.87
CA THR A 135 -3.90 -21.20 6.43
C THR A 135 -3.43 -20.24 5.34
N LEU A 136 -2.71 -20.76 4.33
CA LEU A 136 -2.26 -19.94 3.20
C LEU A 136 -3.43 -19.51 2.29
N PHE A 137 -4.44 -20.35 2.15
CA PHE A 137 -5.69 -19.98 1.50
C PHE A 137 -6.45 -18.91 2.30
N LEU A 138 -6.50 -19.02 3.62
CA LEU A 138 -7.13 -18.05 4.51
C LEU A 138 -6.42 -16.68 4.47
N LEU A 139 -5.09 -16.64 4.42
CA LEU A 139 -4.33 -15.40 4.22
C LEU A 139 -4.66 -14.73 2.88
N LYS A 140 -4.74 -15.52 1.80
CA LYS A 140 -5.17 -15.02 0.49
C LYS A 140 -6.60 -14.49 0.55
N LEU A 141 -7.49 -15.24 1.20
CA LEU A 141 -8.89 -14.87 1.36
C LEU A 141 -9.04 -13.57 2.16
N GLY A 142 -8.26 -13.36 3.23
CA GLY A 142 -8.30 -12.13 4.02
C GLY A 142 -7.96 -10.88 3.20
N THR A 143 -6.88 -10.94 2.40
CA THR A 143 -6.55 -9.83 1.48
C THR A 143 -7.59 -9.65 0.37
N PHE A 144 -8.22 -10.74 -0.09
CA PHE A 144 -9.26 -10.70 -1.11
C PHE A 144 -10.57 -10.11 -0.58
N GLN A 145 -10.97 -10.47 0.64
CA GLN A 145 -12.11 -9.88 1.34
C GLN A 145 -11.97 -8.37 1.45
N PHE A 146 -10.78 -7.86 1.78
CA PHE A 146 -10.52 -6.42 1.78
C PHE A 146 -10.68 -5.78 0.40
N ALA A 147 -10.15 -6.42 -0.64
CA ALA A 147 -10.26 -5.93 -2.02
C ALA A 147 -11.72 -5.87 -2.53
N PHE A 148 -12.61 -6.71 -2.00
CA PHE A 148 -14.02 -6.71 -2.35
C PHE A 148 -14.87 -5.81 -1.42
N LEU A 149 -14.72 -5.96 -0.11
CA LEU A 149 -15.54 -5.27 0.88
C LEU A 149 -15.28 -3.76 0.88
N ARG A 150 -14.04 -3.32 0.65
CA ARG A 150 -13.71 -1.89 0.64
C ARG A 150 -14.49 -1.11 -0.44
N PRO A 151 -14.55 -1.57 -1.70
CA PRO A 151 -15.45 -0.99 -2.70
C PRO A 151 -16.91 -0.89 -2.24
N VAL A 152 -17.43 -1.94 -1.61
CA VAL A 152 -18.83 -1.99 -1.14
C VAL A 152 -19.10 -0.96 -0.04
N PHE A 153 -18.25 -0.88 0.99
CA PHE A 153 -18.39 0.11 2.07
C PHE A 153 -18.24 1.54 1.58
N MET A 154 -17.35 1.78 0.64
CA MET A 154 -17.19 3.09 0.02
C MET A 154 -18.37 3.46 -0.89
N PHE A 155 -18.93 2.51 -1.65
CA PHE A 155 -20.15 2.75 -2.42
C PHE A 155 -21.31 3.15 -1.49
N LEU A 156 -21.48 2.45 -0.38
CA LEU A 156 -22.42 2.83 0.67
C LEU A 156 -22.11 4.25 1.20
N ALA A 157 -20.85 4.57 1.46
CA ALA A 157 -20.45 5.92 1.92
C ALA A 157 -20.83 7.02 0.92
N ILE A 158 -20.65 6.78 -0.38
CA ILE A 158 -21.03 7.73 -1.45
C ILE A 158 -22.54 7.90 -1.51
N VAL A 159 -23.32 6.81 -1.44
CA VAL A 159 -24.79 6.87 -1.42
C VAL A 159 -25.29 7.65 -0.19
N LEU A 160 -24.67 7.46 0.97
CA LEU A 160 -25.01 8.24 2.16
C LEU A 160 -24.61 9.72 2.02
N TRP A 161 -23.53 10.03 1.30
CA TRP A 161 -23.10 11.40 0.98
C TRP A 161 -24.05 12.11 0.00
N THR A 162 -24.49 11.44 -1.06
CA THR A 162 -25.43 12.02 -2.02
C THR A 162 -26.81 12.30 -1.40
N ASN A 163 -27.21 11.53 -0.38
CA ASN A 163 -28.44 11.76 0.39
C ASN A 163 -28.36 12.95 1.38
N GLY A 164 -27.24 13.68 1.43
CA GLY A 164 -27.07 14.87 2.28
C GLY A 164 -26.88 14.58 3.78
N ASN A 165 -26.88 13.30 4.16
CA ASN A 165 -26.77 12.87 5.56
C ASN A 165 -25.31 12.61 6.01
N TYR A 166 -24.36 12.70 5.08
CA TYR A 166 -22.93 12.46 5.31
C TYR A 166 -22.12 13.69 4.88
N ILE A 167 -21.41 14.29 5.83
CA ILE A 167 -20.43 15.35 5.58
C ILE A 167 -19.07 14.76 5.91
N LEU A 168 -18.22 14.61 4.89
CA LEU A 168 -16.95 13.88 4.91
C LEU A 168 -15.98 14.27 6.03
N TYR A 169 -16.06 15.53 6.47
CA TYR A 169 -15.07 16.14 7.36
C TYR A 169 -15.62 16.52 8.74
N ASN A 170 -16.89 16.19 9.03
CA ASN A 170 -17.45 16.38 10.36
C ASN A 170 -17.33 15.08 11.16
N LEU A 171 -16.28 14.98 11.98
CA LEU A 171 -16.12 13.94 13.01
C LEU A 171 -17.10 14.15 14.18
N SER A 172 -18.37 14.49 13.91
CA SER A 172 -19.36 14.57 14.97
C SER A 172 -19.79 13.14 15.36
N PRO A 173 -19.79 12.78 16.67
CA PRO A 173 -20.07 11.43 17.18
C PRO A 173 -21.47 10.86 16.83
N GLN A 174 -22.35 11.66 16.22
CA GLN A 174 -23.75 11.33 15.97
C GLN A 174 -24.05 10.86 14.53
N ARG A 175 -23.05 10.76 13.62
CA ARG A 175 -23.28 10.44 12.20
C ARG A 175 -22.60 9.16 11.74
N ALA A 176 -23.24 8.46 10.78
CA ALA A 176 -22.78 7.22 10.14
C ALA A 176 -21.34 7.25 9.59
N ALA A 177 -20.76 8.45 9.41
CA ALA A 177 -19.40 8.65 8.91
C ALA A 177 -18.31 8.06 9.81
N ILE A 178 -18.43 8.17 11.14
CA ILE A 178 -17.41 7.60 12.05
C ILE A 178 -17.44 6.08 11.98
N TRP A 179 -18.64 5.49 11.92
CA TRP A 179 -18.80 4.04 11.86
C TRP A 179 -18.23 3.46 10.56
N ILE A 180 -18.49 4.10 9.42
CA ILE A 180 -17.93 3.70 8.12
C ILE A 180 -16.40 3.81 8.11
N ASN A 181 -15.84 4.95 8.56
CA ASN A 181 -14.39 5.13 8.60
C ASN A 181 -13.70 4.18 9.58
N CYS A 182 -14.32 3.92 10.74
CA CYS A 182 -13.83 2.93 11.70
C CYS A 182 -13.82 1.52 11.10
N PHE A 183 -14.91 1.12 10.43
CA PHE A 183 -15.01 -0.18 9.78
C PHE A 183 -13.96 -0.33 8.67
N ILE A 184 -13.76 0.69 7.83
CA ILE A 184 -12.70 0.72 6.81
C ILE A 184 -11.30 0.62 7.45
N GLY A 185 -11.09 1.29 8.58
CA GLY A 185 -9.84 1.20 9.36
C GLY A 185 -9.56 -0.22 9.85
N VAL A 186 -10.54 -0.85 10.50
CA VAL A 186 -10.45 -2.25 10.96
C VAL A 186 -10.18 -3.20 9.78
N LEU A 187 -10.91 -3.04 8.68
CA LEU A 187 -10.71 -3.81 7.45
C LEU A 187 -9.28 -3.68 6.91
N THR A 188 -8.71 -2.47 6.96
CA THR A 188 -7.35 -2.20 6.50
C THR A 188 -6.32 -2.91 7.39
N ILE A 189 -6.49 -2.86 8.71
CA ILE A 189 -5.62 -3.57 9.66
C ILE A 189 -5.69 -5.08 9.43
N LEU A 190 -6.90 -5.63 9.28
CA LEU A 190 -7.10 -7.05 8.98
C LEU A 190 -6.48 -7.49 7.64
N ALA A 191 -6.44 -6.60 6.64
CA ALA A 191 -5.83 -6.87 5.34
C ALA A 191 -4.29 -6.84 5.38
N LEU A 192 -3.72 -5.92 6.15
CA LEU A 192 -2.27 -5.78 6.29
C LEU A 192 -1.66 -6.87 7.17
N TRP A 193 -2.43 -7.44 8.09
CA TRP A 193 -1.99 -8.47 9.02
C TRP A 193 -1.43 -9.74 8.33
N PRO A 194 -2.12 -10.39 7.37
CA PRO A 194 -1.57 -11.45 6.52
C PRO A 194 -0.22 -11.11 5.88
N VAL A 195 -0.07 -9.87 5.41
CA VAL A 195 1.13 -9.42 4.71
C VAL A 195 2.30 -9.30 5.68
N ALA A 196 2.07 -8.70 6.85
CA ALA A 196 3.08 -8.57 7.89
C ALA A 196 3.58 -9.93 8.39
N ILE A 197 2.67 -10.87 8.65
CA ILE A 197 3.01 -12.23 9.06
C ILE A 197 3.87 -12.92 7.99
N MET A 198 3.45 -12.86 6.73
CA MET A 198 4.22 -13.48 5.63
C MET A 198 5.59 -12.85 5.46
N PHE A 199 5.67 -11.52 5.56
CA PHE A 199 6.94 -10.81 5.47
C PHE A 199 7.94 -11.27 6.54
N GLN A 200 7.50 -11.41 7.80
CA GLN A 200 8.39 -11.83 8.87
C GLN A 200 8.93 -13.25 8.69
N GLN A 201 8.11 -14.16 8.16
CA GLN A 201 8.56 -15.54 7.87
C GLN A 201 9.55 -15.59 6.70
N VAL A 202 9.29 -14.80 5.67
CA VAL A 202 10.01 -14.87 4.40
C VAL A 202 11.23 -13.94 4.39
N ARG A 203 11.39 -13.08 5.40
CA ARG A 203 12.49 -12.10 5.51
C ARG A 203 13.86 -12.72 5.32
N THR A 204 14.17 -13.86 5.94
CA THR A 204 15.47 -14.52 5.84
C THR A 204 15.78 -14.96 4.41
N VAL A 205 14.80 -15.57 3.74
CA VAL A 205 14.90 -15.98 2.32
C VAL A 205 15.04 -14.76 1.40
N LEU A 206 14.34 -13.67 1.72
CA LEU A 206 14.40 -12.41 0.98
C LEU A 206 15.75 -11.71 1.10
N THR A 207 16.42 -11.83 2.25
CA THR A 207 17.79 -11.35 2.46
C THR A 207 18.75 -12.06 1.51
N CYS A 208 18.70 -13.38 1.46
CA CYS A 208 19.54 -14.18 0.56
C CYS A 208 19.32 -13.79 -0.91
N LYS A 209 18.06 -13.53 -1.28
CA LYS A 209 17.71 -13.10 -2.64
C LYS A 209 17.82 -11.60 -2.87
N LYS A 210 18.44 -10.80 -1.97
CA LYS A 210 18.49 -9.31 -1.92
C LYS A 210 17.25 -8.61 -2.52
N ILE A 211 16.05 -9.11 -2.23
CA ILE A 211 14.77 -8.52 -2.71
C ILE A 211 14.24 -7.48 -1.70
N ILE A 212 14.80 -7.44 -0.48
CA ILE A 212 14.41 -6.54 0.62
C ILE A 212 14.15 -5.09 0.18
N PRO A 213 14.97 -4.45 -0.68
CA PRO A 213 14.71 -3.06 -1.08
C PRO A 213 13.35 -2.84 -1.74
N LYS A 214 12.87 -3.81 -2.54
CA LYS A 214 11.54 -3.75 -3.19
C LYS A 214 10.41 -3.81 -2.16
N PHE A 215 10.59 -4.63 -1.12
CA PHE A 215 9.65 -4.75 -0.01
C PHE A 215 9.62 -3.51 0.85
N ALA A 216 10.80 -2.94 1.14
CA ALA A 216 10.92 -1.70 1.91
C ALA A 216 10.18 -0.55 1.21
N LEU A 217 10.39 -0.37 -0.10
CA LEU A 217 9.69 0.63 -0.90
C LEU A 217 8.16 0.52 -0.76
N TYR A 218 7.61 -0.68 -0.93
CA TYR A 218 6.19 -0.91 -0.78
C TYR A 218 5.68 -0.64 0.65
N GLN A 219 6.43 -1.07 1.66
CA GLN A 219 6.10 -0.81 3.06
C GLN A 219 6.10 0.69 3.36
N PHE A 220 7.06 1.45 2.81
CA PHE A 220 7.09 2.91 2.91
C PHE A 220 5.87 3.55 2.27
N ILE A 221 5.44 3.12 1.08
CA ILE A 221 4.20 3.63 0.44
C ILE A 221 3.00 3.45 1.36
N LEU A 222 2.84 2.25 1.95
CA LEU A 222 1.73 1.97 2.86
C LEU A 222 1.77 2.82 4.14
N ILE A 223 2.96 2.90 4.76
CA ILE A 223 3.14 3.67 5.99
C ILE A 223 2.86 5.14 5.71
N LEU A 224 3.48 5.72 4.69
CA LEU A 224 3.30 7.12 4.35
C LEU A 224 1.83 7.43 4.09
N ASN A 225 1.16 6.68 3.22
CA ASN A 225 -0.25 6.95 2.91
C ASN A 225 -1.17 6.90 4.16
N HIS A 226 -1.05 5.88 4.99
CA HIS A 226 -1.94 5.72 6.15
C HIS A 226 -1.54 6.58 7.35
N LEU A 227 -0.25 6.63 7.69
CA LEU A 227 0.25 7.37 8.84
C LEU A 227 0.13 8.87 8.62
N GLN A 228 0.51 9.38 7.44
CA GLN A 228 0.42 10.80 7.12
C GLN A 228 -1.03 11.28 7.17
N THR A 229 -1.95 10.53 6.57
CA THR A 229 -3.38 10.83 6.61
C THR A 229 -3.91 10.85 8.05
N ALA A 230 -3.51 9.89 8.89
CA ALA A 230 -3.93 9.85 10.29
C ALA A 230 -3.38 11.05 11.09
N ILE A 231 -2.08 11.35 10.99
CA ILE A 231 -1.44 12.45 11.71
C ILE A 231 -2.07 13.79 11.31
N ILE A 232 -2.24 14.05 10.02
CA ILE A 232 -2.78 15.33 9.54
C ILE A 232 -4.26 15.47 9.91
N ASN A 233 -5.04 14.39 9.88
CA ASN A 233 -6.44 14.43 10.33
C ASN A 233 -6.55 14.72 11.84
N ILE A 234 -5.65 14.17 12.67
CA ILE A 234 -5.60 14.49 14.09
C ILE A 234 -5.26 15.98 14.28
N LEU A 235 -4.23 16.49 13.61
CA LEU A 235 -3.84 17.91 13.66
C LEU A 235 -4.97 18.85 13.19
N ALA A 236 -5.72 18.45 12.17
CA ALA A 236 -6.87 19.21 11.67
C ALA A 236 -8.03 19.24 12.67
N THR A 237 -8.24 18.13 13.40
CA THR A 237 -9.29 18.00 14.43
C THR A 237 -8.95 18.79 15.69
N GLN A 238 -7.67 18.83 16.07
CA GLN A 238 -7.15 19.64 17.19
C GLN A 238 -7.10 21.15 16.88
N ARG A 239 -7.58 21.60 15.71
CA ARG A 239 -7.58 23.00 15.24
C ARG A 239 -6.19 23.67 15.21
N ILE A 240 -5.11 22.88 15.25
CA ILE A 240 -3.73 23.38 15.08
C ILE A 240 -3.55 23.96 13.67
N ILE A 241 -4.27 23.41 12.67
CA ILE A 241 -4.34 23.97 11.32
C ILE A 241 -5.35 25.13 11.32
N PRO A 242 -4.91 26.39 11.13
CA PRO A 242 -5.80 27.54 11.23
C PRO A 242 -6.82 27.53 10.09
N CYS A 243 -8.07 27.83 10.45
CA CYS A 243 -9.14 28.07 9.48
C CYS A 243 -8.84 29.38 8.75
N ALA A 244 -8.69 29.30 7.42
CA ALA A 244 -8.57 30.46 6.56
C ALA A 244 -9.72 30.38 5.54
N PRO A 245 -10.74 31.25 5.63
CA PRO A 245 -11.84 31.28 4.66
C PRO A 245 -11.26 31.39 3.23
N PRO A 246 -11.73 30.59 2.24
CA PRO A 246 -12.95 29.79 2.21
C PRO A 246 -12.81 28.33 2.68
N LEU A 247 -11.64 27.89 3.16
CA LEU A 247 -11.37 26.49 3.51
C LEU A 247 -11.52 26.25 5.02
N SER A 248 -12.27 25.20 5.38
CA SER A 248 -12.30 24.69 6.76
C SER A 248 -10.96 24.05 7.14
N SER A 249 -10.64 23.96 8.45
CA SER A 249 -9.38 23.34 8.91
C SER A 249 -9.17 21.92 8.37
N SER A 250 -10.25 21.14 8.24
CA SER A 250 -10.20 19.78 7.69
C SER A 250 -10.02 19.75 6.18
N ALA A 251 -10.67 20.65 5.43
CA ALA A 251 -10.46 20.76 3.98
C ALA A 251 -9.01 21.19 3.67
N ARG A 252 -8.44 22.09 4.47
CA ARG A 252 -7.03 22.49 4.35
C ARG A 252 -6.07 21.34 4.71
N GLY A 253 -6.40 20.53 5.72
CA GLY A 253 -5.65 19.31 6.05
C GLY A 253 -5.63 18.30 4.89
N ALA A 254 -6.79 18.02 4.30
CA ALA A 254 -6.90 17.15 3.12
C ALA A 254 -6.08 17.68 1.93
N TYR A 255 -6.09 18.99 1.72
CA TYR A 255 -5.32 19.64 0.69
C TYR A 255 -3.80 19.48 0.90
N ILE A 256 -3.31 19.67 2.13
CA ILE A 256 -1.90 19.42 2.49
C ILE A 256 -1.51 17.95 2.31
N ILE A 257 -2.41 17.02 2.66
CA ILE A 257 -2.20 15.57 2.44
C ILE A 257 -1.93 15.29 0.96
N GLN A 258 -2.78 15.78 0.07
CA GLN A 258 -2.65 15.56 -1.37
C GLN A 258 -1.32 16.10 -1.91
N GLN A 259 -0.91 17.30 -1.51
CA GLN A 259 0.34 17.90 -1.95
C GLN A 259 1.58 17.12 -1.49
N LEU A 260 1.59 16.71 -0.22
CA LEU A 260 2.68 15.90 0.35
C LEU A 260 2.74 14.52 -0.32
N LEU A 261 1.59 13.87 -0.54
CA LEU A 261 1.55 12.56 -1.20
C LEU A 261 2.13 12.62 -2.62
N ILE A 262 1.84 13.67 -3.40
CA ILE A 262 2.44 13.84 -4.74
C ILE A 262 3.97 13.88 -4.66
N MET A 263 4.51 14.66 -3.74
CA MET A 263 5.96 14.80 -3.54
C MET A 263 6.60 13.48 -3.09
N GLU A 264 6.02 12.81 -2.10
CA GLU A 264 6.54 11.55 -1.55
C GLU A 264 6.49 10.42 -2.58
N MET A 265 5.37 10.27 -3.29
CA MET A 265 5.21 9.24 -4.32
C MET A 265 6.13 9.47 -5.51
N PHE A 266 6.43 10.73 -5.86
CA PHE A 266 7.45 11.06 -6.86
C PHE A 266 8.84 10.55 -6.42
N LEU A 267 9.26 10.85 -5.18
CA LEU A 267 10.56 10.39 -4.66
C LEU A 267 10.64 8.86 -4.62
N ILE A 268 9.56 8.19 -4.21
CA ILE A 268 9.48 6.73 -4.20
C ILE A 268 9.57 6.15 -5.62
N THR A 269 8.96 6.80 -6.61
CA THR A 269 9.02 6.36 -8.02
C THR A 269 10.45 6.46 -8.56
N LEU A 270 11.19 7.53 -8.23
CA LEU A 270 12.61 7.64 -8.57
C LEU A 270 13.47 6.58 -7.86
N LEU A 271 13.21 6.34 -6.57
CA LEU A 271 13.95 5.33 -5.81
C LEU A 271 13.64 3.90 -6.31
N SER A 272 12.38 3.63 -6.68
CA SER A 272 11.95 2.43 -7.40
C SER A 272 12.82 2.19 -8.62
N ARG A 273 12.98 3.21 -9.47
CA ARG A 273 13.82 3.13 -10.68
C ARG A 273 15.25 2.69 -10.39
N VAL A 274 15.89 3.31 -9.40
CA VAL A 274 17.27 2.98 -9.03
C VAL A 274 17.37 1.54 -8.51
N VAL A 275 16.44 1.16 -7.62
CA VAL A 275 16.42 -0.17 -6.99
C VAL A 275 16.13 -1.26 -8.01
N TYR A 276 15.15 -1.07 -8.91
CA TYR A 276 14.76 -2.08 -9.88
C TYR A 276 15.79 -2.23 -11.00
N ARG A 277 16.36 -1.13 -11.52
CA ARG A 277 17.37 -1.19 -12.59
C ARG A 277 18.64 -1.90 -12.14
N ARG A 278 19.18 -1.52 -10.98
CA ARG A 278 20.40 -2.14 -10.42
C ARG A 278 20.27 -3.65 -10.24
N ARG A 279 19.09 -4.10 -9.79
CA ARG A 279 18.83 -5.52 -9.48
C ARG A 279 18.54 -6.39 -10.72
N TYR A 280 18.13 -5.81 -11.85
CA TYR A 280 17.94 -6.56 -13.10
C TYR A 280 19.24 -6.74 -13.89
N ASP A 281 20.26 -5.95 -13.62
CA ASP A 281 21.58 -6.14 -14.21
C ASP A 281 22.35 -7.23 -13.45
N ASP A 282 22.07 -7.45 -12.16
CA ASP A 282 22.59 -8.56 -11.33
C ASP A 282 21.88 -9.93 -11.57
N LEU A 283 21.26 -10.16 -12.74
CA LEU A 283 20.46 -11.37 -13.01
C LEU A 283 21.28 -12.56 -13.52
N GLU A 284 22.58 -12.58 -13.24
CA GLU A 284 23.31 -13.85 -13.13
C GLU A 284 22.92 -14.49 -11.79
N PRO A 285 22.37 -15.72 -11.79
CA PRO A 285 21.85 -16.33 -10.58
C PRO A 285 23.00 -16.56 -9.59
N PRO A 286 22.97 -16.01 -8.36
CA PRO A 286 23.78 -16.59 -7.32
C PRO A 286 23.24 -18.00 -7.05
N GLU A 287 24.06 -19.01 -7.33
CA GLU A 287 23.87 -20.36 -6.84
C GLU A 287 23.83 -20.30 -5.31
N CYS A 288 22.63 -20.24 -4.75
CA CYS A 288 22.46 -20.58 -3.34
C CYS A 288 22.63 -22.09 -3.25
N ILE A 289 23.86 -22.54 -3.02
CA ILE A 289 24.16 -23.90 -2.57
C ILE A 289 23.22 -24.18 -1.40
N ALA A 290 22.35 -25.17 -1.59
CA ALA A 290 21.61 -25.76 -0.50
C ALA A 290 22.63 -26.52 0.36
N GLU A 291 22.93 -25.99 1.55
CA GLU A 291 23.47 -26.81 2.63
C GLU A 291 22.38 -27.79 3.08
N GLU A 292 22.24 -28.89 2.32
CA GLU A 292 21.61 -30.14 2.76
C GLU A 292 22.43 -31.30 2.18
N ALA A 293 23.69 -31.47 2.62
CA ALA A 293 24.48 -32.65 2.24
C ALA A 293 25.66 -32.98 3.19
N VAL A 294 25.57 -32.73 4.49
CA VAL A 294 26.41 -33.41 5.51
C VAL A 294 25.54 -33.43 6.77
N ASP A 295 24.75 -34.47 7.04
CA ASP A 295 25.21 -35.51 7.94
C ASP A 295 24.29 -36.75 7.87
N ARG A 296 24.35 -37.46 6.72
CA ARG A 296 23.77 -38.80 6.57
C ARG A 296 24.86 -39.84 6.30
N LYS A 297 26.01 -39.69 6.97
CA LYS A 297 27.17 -40.58 6.89
C LYS A 297 27.89 -40.73 8.24
N GLU A 298 27.16 -40.92 9.33
CA GLU A 298 27.70 -41.59 10.53
C GLU A 298 26.65 -42.56 11.07
N THR A 299 26.43 -43.63 10.32
CA THR A 299 25.80 -44.87 10.80
C THR A 299 26.24 -45.97 9.85
N SER A 300 27.48 -46.41 10.05
CA SER A 300 27.96 -47.74 9.67
C SER A 300 29.04 -48.17 10.64
#